data_AF-A0A9D6LQG5-F1
#
_entry.id   AF-A0A9D6LQG5-F1
#
_cell.length_a   1.000
_cell.length_b   1.000
_cell.length_c   1.000
_cell.angle_alpha   90.00
_cell.angle_beta   90.00
_cell.angle_gamma   90.00
#
_symmetry.space_group_name_H-M   'P 1'
#
loop_
_entity.id
_entity.type
_entity.pdbx_description
1 polymer ?
#
loop_
_entity_poly.entity_id
_entity_poly.type
_entity_poly.pdbx_seq_one_letter_code
_entity_poly.pdbx_strand_id
1 'polypeptide(L)'
;MTKAKVLAVIALYRERFEKEGIGKIKLAHDAIPASSGQVLEHCHAMLDQMVEFMAEGRLEKVFRWLGFIQGCFWRAGWYTLDELKDHNRP
;
A
#
# COMPACT_ATOMS: atom_id res chain seq x y z
N MET A 1 -3.90 11.68 -9.83
CA MET A 1 -3.36 12.05 -8.52
C MET A 1 -2.10 12.88 -8.67
N THR A 2 -1.90 13.87 -7.81
CA THR A 2 -0.63 14.60 -7.67
C THR A 2 0.35 13.84 -6.78
N LYS A 3 1.65 14.23 -6.77
CA LYS A 3 2.63 13.63 -5.85
C LYS A 3 2.22 13.80 -4.38
N ALA A 4 1.72 14.98 -4.03
CA ALA A 4 1.23 15.27 -2.68
C ALA A 4 0.07 14.34 -2.28
N LYS A 5 -0.87 14.09 -3.20
CA LYS A 5 -1.98 13.17 -2.97
C LYS A 5 -1.51 11.74 -2.73
N VAL A 6 -0.52 11.26 -3.51
CA VAL A 6 0.05 9.92 -3.30
C VAL A 6 0.68 9.80 -1.91
N LEU A 7 1.45 10.81 -1.47
CA LEU A 7 2.05 10.81 -0.14
C LEU A 7 1.00 10.83 0.97
N ALA A 8 -0.08 11.60 0.80
CA ALA A 8 -1.21 11.60 1.74
C ALA A 8 -1.90 10.23 1.83
N VAL A 9 -2.08 9.53 0.70
CA VAL A 9 -2.64 8.17 0.68
C VAL A 9 -1.69 7.16 1.32
N ILE A 10 -0.39 7.27 1.10
CA ILE A 10 0.62 6.43 1.78
C ILE A 10 0.54 6.62 3.30
N ALA A 11 0.40 7.87 3.77
CA ALA A 11 0.25 8.17 5.19
C ALA A 11 -1.04 7.58 5.77
N LEU A 12 -2.18 7.75 5.09
CA LEU A 12 -3.47 7.16 5.46
C LEU A 12 -3.37 5.63 5.62
N TYR A 13 -2.70 4.97 4.68
CA TYR A 13 -2.55 3.51 4.70
C TYR A 13 -1.62 3.04 5.80
N ARG A 14 -0.56 3.80 6.08
CA ARG A 14 0.34 3.53 7.21
C ARG A 14 -0.41 3.60 8.54
N GLU A 15 -1.18 4.67 8.76
CA GLU A 15 -2.01 4.81 9.96
C GLU A 15 -2.98 3.63 10.10
N ARG A 16 -3.59 3.19 9.00
CA ARG A 16 -4.47 2.00 9.00
C ARG A 16 -3.74 0.74 9.48
N PHE A 17 -2.53 0.47 8.96
CA PHE A 17 -1.74 -0.68 9.38
C PHE A 17 -1.34 -0.60 10.86
N GLU A 18 -0.89 0.57 11.31
CA GLU A 18 -0.47 0.81 12.70
C GLU A 18 -1.65 0.62 13.68
N LYS A 19 -2.84 1.12 13.32
CA LYS A 19 -4.06 0.95 14.11
C LYS A 19 -4.48 -0.52 14.27
N GLU A 20 -4.28 -1.32 13.24
CA GLU A 20 -4.60 -2.76 13.24
C GLU A 20 -3.45 -3.63 13.80
N GLY A 21 -2.35 -3.01 14.26
CA GLY A 21 -1.20 -3.73 14.83
C GLY A 21 -0.45 -4.60 13.81
N ILE A 22 -0.53 -4.27 12.52
CA ILE A 22 0.13 -5.04 11.46
C ILE A 22 1.61 -4.68 11.39
N GLY A 23 2.47 -5.68 11.53
CA GLY A 23 3.91 -5.55 11.42
C GLY A 23 4.39 -5.17 10.01
N LYS A 24 5.71 -5.11 9.84
CA LYS A 24 6.35 -4.91 8.53
C LYS A 24 7.27 -6.08 8.25
N ILE A 25 7.04 -6.77 7.13
CA ILE A 25 7.96 -7.81 6.66
C ILE A 25 8.32 -7.59 5.20
N LYS A 26 9.58 -7.81 4.84
CA LYS A 26 10.00 -7.80 3.44
C LYS A 26 10.13 -9.25 2.97
N LEU A 27 9.14 -9.70 2.20
CA LEU A 27 9.20 -10.99 1.53
C LEU A 27 10.11 -10.90 0.31
N ALA A 28 10.77 -12.01 -0.01
CA ALA A 28 11.51 -12.15 -1.26
C ALA A 28 10.55 -12.21 -2.46
N HIS A 29 11.01 -11.85 -3.64
CA HIS A 29 10.17 -11.74 -4.84
C HIS A 29 9.58 -13.10 -5.30
N ASP A 30 10.23 -14.19 -4.93
CA ASP A 30 9.89 -15.57 -5.22
C ASP A 30 9.26 -16.30 -4.01
N ALA A 31 9.11 -15.61 -2.87
CA ALA A 31 8.49 -16.19 -1.68
C ALA A 31 6.96 -16.10 -1.77
N ILE A 32 6.31 -17.22 -1.43
CA ILE A 32 4.85 -17.27 -1.26
C ILE A 32 4.51 -16.87 0.18
N PRO A 33 3.63 -15.87 0.42
CA PRO A 33 3.17 -15.54 1.76
C PRO A 33 2.48 -16.74 2.42
N ALA A 34 2.83 -17.06 3.66
CA ALA A 34 2.25 -18.18 4.40
C ALA A 34 0.82 -17.91 4.89
N SER A 35 0.40 -16.65 4.95
CA SER A 35 -0.93 -16.26 5.40
C SER A 35 -1.37 -14.93 4.79
N SER A 36 -2.67 -14.63 4.85
CA SER A 36 -3.19 -13.30 4.50
C SER A 36 -2.62 -12.20 5.39
N GLY A 37 -2.28 -12.51 6.65
CA GLY A 37 -1.59 -11.57 7.55
C GLY A 37 -0.22 -11.17 7.00
N GLN A 38 0.58 -12.12 6.53
CA GLN A 38 1.88 -11.83 5.93
C GLN A 38 1.79 -10.99 4.65
N VAL A 39 0.72 -11.15 3.86
CA VAL A 39 0.47 -10.27 2.71
C VAL A 39 0.32 -8.81 3.17
N LEU A 40 -0.44 -8.58 4.24
CA LEU A 40 -0.64 -7.24 4.80
C LEU A 40 0.64 -6.68 5.43
N GLU A 41 1.39 -7.49 6.17
CA GLU A 41 2.70 -7.08 6.70
C GLU A 41 3.69 -6.72 5.59
N HIS A 42 3.61 -7.43 4.45
CA HIS A 42 4.40 -7.10 3.27
C HIS A 42 3.97 -5.79 2.63
N CYS A 43 2.66 -5.58 2.46
CA CYS A 43 2.11 -4.32 1.98
C CYS A 43 2.51 -3.14 2.89
N HIS A 44 2.59 -3.34 4.21
CA HIS A 44 3.03 -2.32 5.14
C HIS A 44 4.50 -1.93 4.89
N ALA A 45 5.39 -2.90 4.69
CA ALA A 45 6.79 -2.63 4.32
C ALA A 45 6.93 -1.95 2.94
N MET A 46 6.05 -2.28 1.99
CA MET A 46 6.05 -1.66 0.66
C MET A 46 5.81 -0.15 0.71
N LEU A 47 5.02 0.35 1.68
CA LEU A 47 4.75 1.79 1.83
C LEU A 47 6.02 2.62 2.06
N ASP A 48 7.00 2.10 2.81
CA ASP A 48 8.27 2.79 3.02
C ASP A 48 9.04 2.94 1.70
N GLN A 49 9.10 1.86 0.91
CA GLN A 49 9.78 1.86 -0.39
C GLN A 49 9.06 2.72 -1.44
N MET A 50 7.74 2.84 -1.34
CA MET A 50 6.98 3.74 -2.23
C MET A 50 7.38 5.21 -2.03
N VAL A 51 7.75 5.63 -0.81
CA VAL A 51 8.25 6.99 -0.55
C VAL A 51 9.58 7.23 -1.28
N GLU A 52 10.48 6.24 -1.28
CA GLU A 52 11.74 6.29 -2.03
C GLU A 52 11.48 6.39 -3.54
N PHE A 53 10.58 5.57 -4.09
CA PHE A 53 10.21 5.65 -5.51
C PHE A 53 9.58 6.99 -5.90
N MET A 54 8.84 7.63 -4.98
CA MET A 54 8.30 8.97 -5.18
C MET A 54 9.40 10.03 -5.27
N ALA A 55 10.43 9.93 -4.43
CA ALA A 55 11.60 10.80 -4.45
C ALA A 55 12.42 10.60 -5.74
N GLU A 56 12.57 9.35 -6.20
CA GLU A 56 13.23 8.97 -7.46
C GLU A 56 12.41 9.34 -8.73
N GLY A 57 11.17 9.82 -8.58
CA GLY A 57 10.30 10.14 -9.72
C GLY A 57 9.73 8.92 -10.46
N ARG A 58 9.78 7.72 -9.87
CA ARG A 58 9.32 6.46 -10.47
C ARG A 58 7.81 6.24 -10.31
N LEU A 59 7.03 7.20 -10.80
CA LEU A 59 5.57 7.26 -10.56
C LEU A 59 4.81 6.05 -11.10
N GLU A 60 5.17 5.50 -12.25
CA GLU A 60 4.52 4.29 -12.79
C GLU A 60 4.63 3.09 -11.84
N LYS A 61 5.80 2.94 -11.20
CA LYS A 61 6.03 1.87 -10.23
C LYS A 61 5.19 2.10 -8.98
N VAL A 62 5.13 3.35 -8.52
CA VAL A 62 4.30 3.73 -7.36
C VAL A 62 2.82 3.44 -7.64
N PHE A 63 2.30 3.79 -8.81
CA PHE A 63 0.89 3.51 -9.15
C PHE A 63 0.59 2.02 -9.24
N ARG A 64 1.51 1.21 -9.78
CA ARG A 64 1.35 -0.24 -9.80
C ARG A 64 1.29 -0.83 -8.39
N TRP A 65 2.17 -0.36 -7.49
CA TRP A 65 2.20 -0.81 -6.11
C TRP A 65 0.98 -0.34 -5.33
N LEU A 66 0.53 0.90 -5.57
CA LEU A 66 -0.68 1.43 -4.98
C LEU A 66 -1.89 0.55 -5.33
N GLY A 67 -2.08 0.22 -6.62
CA GLY A 67 -3.16 -0.66 -7.05
C GLY A 67 -3.09 -2.07 -6.43
N PHE A 68 -1.88 -2.63 -6.32
CA PHE A 68 -1.67 -3.93 -5.64
C PHE A 68 -2.11 -3.88 -4.18
N ILE A 69 -1.65 -2.89 -3.40
CA ILE A 69 -1.99 -2.71 -1.99
C ILE A 69 -3.50 -2.48 -1.82
N GLN A 70 -4.11 -1.68 -2.71
CA GLN A 70 -5.56 -1.45 -2.72
C GLN A 70 -6.35 -2.74 -2.97
N GLY A 71 -5.87 -3.60 -3.87
CA GLY A 71 -6.45 -4.94 -4.07
C GLY A 71 -6.37 -5.81 -2.82
N CYS A 72 -5.23 -5.80 -2.11
CA CYS A 72 -5.06 -6.50 -0.84
C CYS A 72 -6.01 -5.96 0.24
N PHE A 73 -6.20 -4.65 0.32
CA PHE A 73 -7.13 -4.03 1.28
C PHE A 73 -8.59 -4.37 1.00
N TRP A 74 -9.00 -4.36 -0.26
CA TRP A 74 -10.35 -4.78 -0.64
C TRP A 74 -10.58 -6.25 -0.25
N ARG A 75 -9.60 -7.12 -0.54
CA ARG A 75 -9.67 -8.54 -0.14
C ARG A 75 -9.69 -8.73 1.38
N ALA A 76 -9.02 -7.86 2.15
CA ALA A 76 -9.03 -7.87 3.60
C ALA A 76 -10.30 -7.24 4.22
N GLY A 77 -11.20 -6.68 3.40
CA GLY A 77 -12.41 -6.01 3.87
C GLY A 77 -12.14 -4.68 4.59
N TRP A 78 -10.98 -4.06 4.37
CA TRP A 78 -10.63 -2.80 5.02
C TRP A 78 -11.23 -1.57 4.33
N TYR A 79 -11.41 -1.66 3.01
CA TYR A 79 -12.01 -0.61 2.20
C TYR A 79 -12.88 -1.22 1.11
N THR A 80 -13.93 -0.51 0.75
CA THR A 80 -14.76 -0.74 -0.43
C THR A 80 -14.04 -0.23 -1.69
N LEU A 81 -14.46 -0.70 -2.87
CA LEU A 81 -13.92 -0.20 -4.14
C LEU A 81 -14.22 1.29 -4.36
N ASP A 82 -15.34 1.79 -3.82
CA ASP A 82 -15.68 3.21 -3.92
C ASP A 82 -14.76 4.09 -3.06
N GLU A 83 -14.46 3.69 -1.82
CA GLU A 83 -13.46 4.39 -1.00
C GLU A 83 -12.08 4.39 -1.67
N LEU A 84 -11.65 3.25 -2.21
CA LEU A 84 -10.36 3.14 -2.91
C LEU A 84 -10.30 4.01 -4.17
N LYS A 85 -11.41 4.12 -4.91
CA LYS A 85 -11.54 5.03 -6.06
C LYS A 85 -11.45 6.48 -5.60
N ASP A 86 -12.04 6.83 -4.47
CA ASP A 86 -11.97 8.18 -3.89
C ASP A 86 -10.56 8.53 -3.38
N HIS A 87 -9.81 7.56 -2.84
CA HIS A 87 -8.39 7.75 -2.51
C HIS A 87 -7.56 8.14 -3.74
N ASN A 88 -7.96 7.67 -4.93
CA ASN A 88 -7.28 7.92 -6.20
C ASN A 88 -7.73 9.22 -6.91
N ARG A 89 -8.76 9.91 -6.41
CA ARG A 89 -9.19 11.20 -6.97
C ARG A 89 -8.12 12.29 -6.71
N PRO A 90 -7.97 13.28 -7.62
CA PRO A 90 -6.98 14.35 -7.50
C PRO A 90 -6.97 15.05 -6.14
#